data_AF-A0A231VQ98-F1
#
_entry.id   AF-A0A231VQ98-F1
#
_cell.length_a   1.000
_cell.length_b   1.000
_cell.length_c   1.000
_cell.angle_alpha   90.00
_cell.angle_beta   90.00
_cell.angle_gamma   90.00
#
_symmetry.space_group_name_H-M   'P 1'
#
loop_
_entity.id
_entity.type
_entity.pdbx_description
1 polymer ?
#
loop_
_entity_poly.entity_id
_entity_poly.type
_entity_poly.pdbx_seq_one_letter_code
_entity_poly.pdbx_strand_id
1 'polypeptide(L)' 'MTPDEVGNMKRHECLVRIANMPVFKSKKYNSTKHPNWKYLANQETDERWWNYQINPLNQRQEN' A
#
# COMPACT_ATOMS: atom_id res chain seq x y z
N MET A 1 -12.32 4.54 16.33
CA MET A 1 -10.89 4.69 16.06
C MET A 1 -10.68 6.07 15.49
N THR A 2 -9.86 6.90 16.12
CA THR A 2 -9.63 8.29 15.68
C THR A 2 -8.58 8.34 14.56
N PRO A 3 -8.54 9.42 13.75
CA PRO A 3 -7.49 9.59 12.75
C PRO A 3 -6.07 9.51 13.33
N ASP A 4 -5.88 10.04 14.55
CA ASP A 4 -4.60 9.97 15.26
C ASP A 4 -4.19 8.54 15.63
N GLU A 5 -5.17 7.71 16.02
CA GLU A 5 -4.92 6.29 16.30
C GLU A 5 -4.56 5.51 15.04
N VAL A 6 -5.11 5.89 13.88
CA VAL A 6 -4.75 5.29 12.58
C VAL A 6 -3.35 5.74 12.16
N GLY A 7 -3.01 7.02 12.35
CA GLY A 7 -1.69 7.57 12.02
C GLY A 7 -0.56 6.95 12.86
N ASN A 8 -0.84 6.61 14.12
CA ASN A 8 0.12 6.00 15.03
C ASN A 8 0.11 4.45 15.02
N MET A 9 -0.60 3.81 14.09
CA MET A 9 -0.60 2.35 13.99
C MET A 9 0.79 1.80 13.68
N LYS A 10 1.12 0.67 14.30
CA LYS A 10 2.37 -0.03 14.01
C LYS A 10 2.40 -0.45 12.54
N ARG A 11 3.56 -0.32 11.89
CA ARG A 11 3.73 -0.62 10.46
C ARG A 11 3.26 -2.02 10.05
N HIS A 12 3.35 -3.01 10.94
CA HIS A 12 2.94 -4.40 10.68
C HIS A 12 1.45 -4.68 10.95
N GLU A 13 0.70 -3.70 11.42
CA GLU A 13 -0.75 -3.80 11.65
C GLU A 13 -1.50 -3.05 10.54
N CYS A 14 -2.72 -3.51 10.23
CA CYS A 14 -3.59 -2.90 9.24
C CYS A 14 -5.07 -3.00 9.66
N LEU A 15 -5.90 -2.19 8.99
CA LEU A 15 -7.34 -2.28 9.06
C LEU A 15 -7.85 -3.01 7.82
N VAL A 16 -8.67 -4.03 8.03
CA VAL A 16 -9.26 -4.81 6.94
C VAL A 16 -10.73 -4.46 6.84
N ARG A 17 -11.16 -4.07 5.63
CA ARG A 17 -12.55 -3.81 5.29
C ARG A 17 -13.01 -4.88 4.31
N ILE A 18 -13.96 -5.71 4.75
CA ILE A 18 -14.63 -6.73 3.93
C ILE A 18 -16.10 -6.30 3.80
N ALA A 19 -16.71 -6.50 2.63
CA ALA A 19 -18.13 -6.17 2.43
C ALA A 19 -19.00 -6.88 3.48
N ASN A 20 -19.99 -6.17 4.02
CA ASN A 20 -20.93 -6.65 5.04
C ASN A 20 -20.29 -7.08 6.37
N MET A 21 -19.02 -6.75 6.61
CA MET A 21 -18.34 -7.00 7.88
C MET A 21 -17.88 -5.68 8.51
N PRO A 22 -17.94 -5.55 9.84
CA PRO A 22 -17.33 -4.41 10.53
C PRO A 22 -15.82 -4.42 10.29
N VAL A 23 -15.22 -3.23 10.18
CA VAL A 23 -13.77 -3.08 10.02
C VAL A 23 -13.07 -3.62 11.27
N PHE A 24 -12.02 -4.42 11.08
CA PHE A 24 -11.24 -4.98 12.18
C PHE A 24 -9.73 -4.83 11.96
N LYS A 25 -8.98 -4.90 13.06
CA LYS A 25 -7.52 -4.87 13.06
C LYS A 25 -6.96 -6.24 12.71
N SER A 26 -5.98 -6.29 11.84
CA SER A 26 -5.26 -7.51 11.49
C SER A 26 -3.76 -7.25 11.31
N LYS A 27 -2.97 -8.32 11.23
CA LYS A 27 -1.53 -8.25 10.92
C LYS A 27 -1.34 -8.25 9.42
N LYS A 28 -0.44 -7.40 8.92
CA LYS A 28 0.00 -7.43 7.52
C LYS A 28 0.71 -8.74 7.24
N TYR A 29 0.53 -9.23 6.02
CA TYR A 29 1.27 -10.38 5.54
C TYR A 29 2.78 -10.05 5.51
N ASN A 30 3.61 -10.96 6.02
CA ASN A 30 5.06 -10.79 5.95
C ASN A 30 5.55 -11.20 4.56
N SER A 31 5.96 -10.22 3.75
CA SER A 31 6.44 -10.44 2.39
C SER A 31 7.60 -11.43 2.31
N THR A 32 8.48 -11.53 3.32
CA THR A 32 9.62 -12.47 3.30
C THR A 32 9.20 -13.94 3.39
N LYS A 33 7.93 -14.22 3.74
CA LYS A 33 7.38 -15.57 3.74
C LYS A 33 6.87 -16.03 2.36
N HIS A 34 6.77 -15.11 1.39
CA HIS A 34 6.30 -15.46 0.06
C HIS A 34 7.41 -16.17 -0.74
N PRO A 35 7.15 -17.24 -1.51
CA PRO A 35 8.18 -17.96 -2.27
C PRO A 35 9.02 -17.05 -3.19
N ASN A 36 8.38 -16.02 -3.73
CA ASN A 36 8.97 -15.08 -4.68
C ASN A 36 9.41 -13.75 -4.03
N TRP A 37 9.59 -13.71 -2.70
CA TRP A 37 9.91 -12.46 -2.00
C TRP A 37 11.22 -11.81 -2.48
N LYS A 38 12.18 -12.60 -2.93
CA LYS A 38 13.48 -12.16 -3.49
C LYS A 38 13.36 -11.29 -4.75
N TYR A 39 12.17 -11.22 -5.35
CA TYR A 39 11.90 -10.39 -6.52
C TYR A 39 11.38 -8.99 -6.16
N LEU A 40 11.11 -8.70 -4.89
CA LEU A 40 10.77 -7.35 -4.43
C LEU A 40 11.98 -6.42 -4.56
N ALA A 41 11.71 -5.20 -5.02
CA ALA A 41 12.67 -4.11 -4.95
C ALA A 41 12.82 -3.64 -3.49
N ASN A 42 14.05 -3.38 -3.08
CA ASN A 42 14.40 -2.83 -1.78
C ASN A 42 14.57 -1.30 -1.85
N GLN A 43 14.98 -0.78 -3.01
CA GLN A 43 15.32 0.63 -3.22
C GLN A 43 14.70 1.16 -4.51
N GLU A 44 14.48 2.48 -4.57
CA GLU A 44 13.92 3.17 -5.74
C GLU A 44 14.75 2.99 -7.02
N THR A 45 16.05 2.79 -6.87
CA THR A 45 16.99 2.57 -7.97
C THR A 45 16.99 1.15 -8.50
N ASP A 46 16.31 0.21 -7.83
CA ASP A 46 16.28 -1.17 -8.26
C ASP A 46 15.49 -1.31 -9.57
N GLU A 47 15.98 -2.16 -10.49
CA GLU A 47 15.34 -2.42 -11.79
C GLU A 47 13.86 -2.82 -11.67
N ARG A 48 13.49 -3.47 -10.57
CA ARG A 48 12.14 -3.96 -10.28
C ARG A 48 11.28 -2.96 -9.50
N TRP A 49 11.78 -1.75 -9.27
CA TRP A 49 11.02 -0.71 -8.59
C TRP A 49 9.83 -0.31 -9.46
N TRP A 50 8.61 -0.46 -8.90
CA TRP A 50 7.41 -0.06 -9.60
C TRP A 50 7.30 1.46 -9.63
N ASN A 51 7.59 2.05 -10.78
CA ASN A 51 7.38 3.48 -11.01
C ASN A 51 5.90 3.74 -11.23
N TYR A 52 5.26 4.38 -10.25
CA TYR A 52 3.87 4.81 -10.37
C TYR A 52 3.78 5.95 -11.40
N GLN A 53 3.45 5.62 -12.64
CA GLN A 53 3.11 6.60 -13.65
C GLN A 53 1.67 7.05 -13.42
N ILE A 54 1.49 8.15 -12.68
CA ILE A 54 0.24 8.90 -12.78
C ILE A 54 0.26 9.53 -14.16
N ASN A 55 -0.44 8.93 -15.12
CA ASN A 55 -0.84 9.70 -16.29
C ASN A 55 -1.79 10.78 -15.78
N PRO A 56 -1.45 12.09 -15.86
CA PRO A 56 -2.42 13.14 -15.60
C PRO A 56 -3.43 13.08 -16.76
N LEU A 57 -4.47 12.26 -16.60
CA LEU A 57 -5.61 12.23 -17.50
C LEU A 57 -6.22 13.64 -17.51
N ASN A 58 -5.98 14.36 -18.62
CA ASN A 58 -6.63 15.60 -19.05
C ASN A 58 -6.22 16.88 -18.32
N GLN A 59 -5.03 17.42 -18.62
CA GLN A 59 -4.94 18.86 -18.86
C GLN A 59 -5.52 19.14 -20.26
N ARG A 60 -6.84 19.08 -20.40
CA ARG A 60 -7.50 19.67 -21.57
C ARG A 60 -7.31 21.18 -21.43
N GLN A 61 -6.38 21.69 -22.22
CA GLN A 61 -6.23 23.12 -22.49
C GLN A 61 -7.59 23.61 -23.01
N GLU A 62 -8.29 24.39 -22.19
CA GLU A 62 -9.33 25.29 -22.70
C GLU A 62 -8.58 26.46 -23.36
N ASN A 63 -8.60 26.49 -24.70
CA ASN A 63 -8.30 27.67 -25.51
C ASN A 63 -9.60 28.42 -25.80
#